data_AF-A0A5J4PEQ2-F1
#
_entry.id   AF-A0A5J4PEQ2-F1
#
_cell.length_a   1.000
_cell.length_b   1.000
_cell.length_c   1.000
_cell.angle_alpha   90.00
_cell.angle_beta   90.00
_cell.angle_gamma   90.00
#
_symmetry.space_group_name_H-M   'P 1'
#
loop_
_entity.id
_entity.type
_entity.pdbx_description
1 polymer ?
#
loop_
_entity_poly.entity_id
_entity_poly.type
_entity_poly.pdbx_seq_one_letter_code
_entity_poly.pdbx_strand_id
1 'polypeptide(L)'
;MNRKSEKEVELAATLYEPESGRVLDVYTDQPGIQIYTGNFFNSMVMGKNDKPLLYRGAIALETQKYPDTPNHPEFPTTRLNPGETYTQTCIYKFSVKK
;
A
#
# COMPACT_ATOMS: atom_id res chain seq x y z
N MET A 1 -0.63 4.17 11.49
CA MET A 1 -2.08 4.44 11.27
C MET A 1 -2.79 4.33 12.61
N ASN A 2 -3.81 5.14 12.87
CA ASN A 2 -4.62 5.03 14.10
C ASN A 2 -5.68 3.93 13.91
N ARG A 3 -5.27 2.68 14.06
CA ARG A 3 -6.15 1.52 13.89
C ARG A 3 -6.97 1.27 15.14
N LYS A 4 -8.17 0.71 14.96
CA LYS A 4 -9.06 0.34 16.07
C LYS A 4 -8.79 -1.08 16.57
N SER A 5 -8.27 -1.95 15.70
CA SER A 5 -7.93 -3.33 16.01
C SER A 5 -6.62 -3.75 15.34
N GLU A 6 -5.98 -4.79 15.86
CA GLU A 6 -4.76 -5.35 15.24
C GLU A 6 -5.09 -6.29 14.07
N LYS A 7 -6.23 -6.99 14.12
CA LYS A 7 -6.57 -8.10 13.20
C LYS A 7 -7.70 -7.80 12.22
N GLU A 8 -8.52 -6.77 12.45
CA GLU A 8 -9.59 -6.47 11.50
C GLU A 8 -9.06 -5.70 10.29
N VAL A 9 -9.69 -5.98 9.15
CA VAL A 9 -9.42 -5.27 7.90
C VAL A 9 -10.11 -3.90 7.98
N GLU A 10 -9.31 -2.84 8.03
CA GLU A 10 -9.78 -1.45 8.17
C GLU A 10 -9.38 -0.63 6.94
N LEU A 11 -10.12 0.45 6.66
CA LEU A 11 -9.77 1.40 5.61
C LEU A 11 -8.44 2.08 5.96
N ALA A 12 -7.43 1.93 5.11
CA ALA A 12 -6.10 2.51 5.31
C ALA A 12 -5.84 3.75 4.46
N ALA A 13 -6.35 3.76 3.22
CA ALA A 13 -6.19 4.89 2.32
C ALA A 13 -7.33 4.97 1.31
N THR A 14 -7.65 6.19 0.86
CA THR A 14 -8.49 6.46 -0.30
C THR A 14 -7.68 7.29 -1.28
N LEU A 15 -7.55 6.81 -2.52
CA LEU A 15 -6.98 7.53 -3.64
C LEU A 15 -8.09 7.93 -4.60
N TYR A 16 -8.14 9.21 -4.96
CA TYR A 16 -9.14 9.76 -5.88
C TYR A 16 -8.46 10.49 -7.02
N GLU A 17 -8.88 10.20 -8.25
CA GLU A 17 -8.44 10.88 -9.46
C GLU A 17 -9.62 11.71 -10.01
N PRO A 18 -9.56 13.05 -9.94
CA PRO A 18 -10.71 13.90 -10.22
C PRO A 18 -11.24 13.88 -11.65
N GLU A 19 -10.39 13.71 -12.67
CA GLU A 19 -10.79 13.82 -14.08
C GLU A 19 -11.61 12.61 -14.53
N SER A 20 -11.22 11.40 -14.15
CA SER A 20 -11.99 10.18 -14.44
C SER A 20 -13.04 9.85 -13.40
N GLY A 21 -13.00 10.49 -12.23
CA GLY A 21 -13.86 10.19 -11.10
C GLY A 21 -13.49 8.89 -10.37
N ARG A 22 -12.43 8.19 -10.77
CA ARG A 22 -12.04 6.89 -10.18
C ARG A 22 -11.62 7.07 -8.73
N VAL A 23 -12.09 6.16 -7.88
CA VAL A 23 -11.72 6.06 -6.47
C VAL A 23 -11.19 4.65 -6.21
N LEU A 24 -10.08 4.58 -5.48
CA LEU A 24 -9.50 3.36 -4.93
C LEU A 24 -9.44 3.48 -3.41
N ASP A 25 -10.29 2.73 -2.73
CA ASP A 25 -10.15 2.49 -1.29
C ASP A 25 -9.27 1.26 -1.07
N VAL A 26 -8.28 1.38 -0.20
CA VAL A 26 -7.40 0.30 0.23
C VAL A 26 -7.74 -0.08 1.66
N TYR A 27 -8.20 -1.31 1.87
CA TYR A 27 -8.44 -1.86 3.20
C TYR A 27 -7.36 -2.90 3.53
N THR A 28 -6.91 -2.96 4.78
CA THR A 28 -5.91 -3.93 5.20
C THR A 28 -5.95 -4.25 6.69
N ASP A 29 -5.44 -5.43 7.05
CA ASP A 29 -5.15 -5.80 8.43
C ASP A 29 -3.71 -5.44 8.86
N GLN A 30 -2.94 -4.74 8.02
CA GLN A 30 -1.58 -4.32 8.33
C GLN A 30 -1.52 -2.99 9.11
N PRO A 31 -0.52 -2.79 9.98
CA PRO A 31 -0.41 -1.58 10.81
C PRO A 31 0.15 -0.36 10.07
N GLY A 32 0.79 -0.55 8.91
CA GLY A 32 1.42 0.48 8.08
C GLY A 32 0.97 0.44 6.61
N ILE A 33 1.07 1.61 5.95
CA ILE A 33 0.99 1.74 4.50
C ILE A 33 2.13 2.65 4.03
N GLN A 34 2.97 2.17 3.12
CA GLN A 34 3.98 2.99 2.46
C GLN A 34 3.36 3.64 1.23
N ILE A 35 3.61 4.95 1.06
CA ILE A 35 3.22 5.68 -0.13
C ILE A 35 4.48 6.02 -0.91
N TYR A 36 4.62 5.44 -2.10
CA TYR A 36 5.69 5.78 -3.03
C TYR A 36 5.11 6.45 -4.27
N THR A 37 5.53 7.69 -4.51
CA THR A 37 5.00 8.54 -5.58
C THR A 37 5.85 8.48 -6.85
N GLY A 38 6.48 7.33 -7.18
CA GLY A 38 7.20 7.19 -8.45
C GLY A 38 8.43 8.10 -8.61
N ASN A 39 9.10 8.46 -7.50
CA ASN A 39 10.16 9.49 -7.51
C ASN A 39 11.43 9.11 -8.28
N PHE A 40 11.70 7.82 -8.50
CA PHE A 40 12.90 7.36 -9.22
C PHE A 40 12.62 6.99 -10.68
N PHE A 41 11.39 7.17 -11.16
CA PHE A 41 11.11 7.06 -12.58
C PHE A 41 11.68 8.25 -13.34
N ASN A 42 12.30 7.97 -14.48
CA ASN A 42 13.06 8.93 -15.29
C ASN A 42 12.83 8.74 -16.80
N SER A 43 11.70 8.11 -17.17
CA SER A 43 11.30 7.86 -18.55
C SER A 43 12.20 6.93 -19.38
N MET A 44 13.27 6.37 -18.80
CA MET A 44 14.14 5.40 -19.50
C MET A 44 13.52 4.00 -19.61
N VAL A 45 12.55 3.69 -18.74
CA VAL A 45 11.85 2.41 -18.73
C VAL A 45 10.54 2.55 -19.49
N MET A 46 10.37 1.74 -20.54
CA MET A 46 9.11 1.61 -21.26
C MET A 46 8.15 0.71 -20.48
N GLY A 47 6.98 1.25 -20.16
CA GLY A 47 5.87 0.54 -19.55
C GLY A 47 4.93 -0.07 -20.61
N LYS A 48 3.70 -0.38 -20.17
CA LYS A 48 2.67 -0.95 -21.05
C LYS A 48 2.27 0.03 -22.16
N ASN A 49 1.90 -0.51 -23.32
CA ASN A 49 1.48 0.25 -24.52
C ASN A 49 2.55 1.23 -25.00
N ASP A 50 3.82 0.87 -24.89
CA ASP A 50 4.98 1.69 -25.28
C ASP A 50 4.95 3.11 -24.68
N LYS A 51 4.43 3.24 -23.46
CA LYS A 51 4.44 4.50 -22.71
C LYS A 51 5.58 4.50 -21.69
N PRO A 52 6.42 5.54 -21.65
CA PRO A 52 7.49 5.63 -20.65
C PRO A 52 6.93 5.80 -19.24
N LEU A 53 7.62 5.25 -18.24
CA LEU A 53 7.34 5.51 -16.84
C LEU A 53 7.86 6.90 -16.46
N LEU A 54 6.95 7.85 -16.31
CA LEU A 54 7.28 9.25 -16.02
C LEU A 54 7.61 9.45 -14.53
N TYR A 55 8.47 10.42 -14.26
CA TYR A 55 8.69 10.94 -12.90
C TYR A 55 7.35 11.32 -12.26
N ARG A 56 7.03 10.71 -11.11
CA ARG A 56 5.74 10.89 -10.42
C ARG A 56 4.50 10.56 -11.26
N GLY A 57 4.66 9.73 -12.29
CA GLY A 57 3.55 9.27 -13.15
C GLY A 57 2.73 8.12 -12.57
N ALA A 58 3.07 7.63 -11.37
CA ALA A 58 2.35 6.57 -10.68
C ALA A 58 2.48 6.71 -9.15
N ILE A 59 1.62 5.98 -8.45
CA ILE A 59 1.63 5.86 -6.99
C ILE A 59 1.53 4.38 -6.61
N ALA A 60 2.32 3.96 -5.62
CA ALA A 60 2.20 2.68 -4.94
C ALA A 60 1.67 2.90 -3.52
N LEU A 61 0.77 2.01 -3.11
CA LEU A 61 0.13 1.99 -1.79
C LEU A 61 0.40 0.61 -1.17
N GLU A 62 1.49 0.48 -0.43
CA GLU A 62 2.04 -0.83 -0.03
C GLU A 62 1.67 -1.11 1.43
N THR A 63 0.76 -2.06 1.67
CA THR A 63 0.31 -2.39 3.03
C THR A 63 1.29 -3.35 3.71
N GLN A 64 1.75 -3.00 4.91
CA GLN A 64 2.87 -3.69 5.56
C GLN A 64 2.96 -3.44 7.06
N LYS A 65 3.82 -4.22 7.74
CA LYS A 65 4.41 -3.84 9.03
C LYS A 65 5.38 -2.67 8.86
N TYR A 66 5.86 -2.07 9.94
CA TYR A 66 6.70 -0.90 9.84
C TYR A 66 8.06 -1.22 9.21
N PRO A 67 8.60 -0.33 8.36
CA PRO A 67 9.99 -0.45 7.91
C PRO A 67 10.93 -0.60 9.11
N ASP A 68 11.99 -1.37 8.93
CA ASP A 68 13.02 -1.61 9.94
C ASP A 68 12.55 -2.35 11.23
N THR A 69 11.33 -2.90 11.25
CA THR A 69 10.80 -3.67 12.39
C THR A 69 11.78 -4.68 13.01
N PRO A 70 12.59 -5.47 12.25
CA PRO A 70 13.54 -6.39 12.87
C PRO A 70 14.54 -5.75 13.85
N ASN A 71 14.82 -4.45 13.73
CA ASN A 71 15.74 -3.70 14.58
C ASN A 71 15.03 -2.86 15.66
N HIS A 72 13.70 -2.89 15.69
CA HIS A 72 12.85 -2.09 16.57
C HIS A 72 11.92 -3.01 17.39
N PRO A 73 12.36 -3.51 18.56
CA PRO A 73 11.60 -4.47 19.36
C PRO A 73 10.28 -3.92 19.92
N GLU A 74 10.10 -2.60 19.92
CA GLU A 74 8.87 -1.91 20.30
C GLU A 74 7.78 -1.96 19.20
N PHE A 75 8.12 -2.36 17.97
CA PHE A 75 7.16 -2.50 16.87
C PHE A 75 6.49 -3.89 16.85
N PRO A 76 5.31 -4.01 16.22
CA PRO A 76 4.70 -5.31 15.98
C PRO A 76 5.63 -6.22 15.19
N THR A 77 6.05 -7.34 15.79
CA THR A 77 7.08 -8.23 15.23
C THR A 77 6.78 -8.70 13.80
N THR A 78 7.82 -8.75 12.96
CA THR A 78 7.80 -9.38 11.63
C THR A 78 8.24 -10.85 11.64
N ARG A 79 8.71 -11.37 12.79
CA ARG A 79 9.21 -12.74 12.91
C ARG A 79 8.08 -13.77 12.78
N LEU A 80 8.32 -14.81 12.02
CA LEU A 80 7.49 -16.01 11.94
C LEU A 80 8.32 -17.22 12.39
N ASN A 81 7.83 -17.98 13.36
CA ASN A 81 8.49 -19.18 13.88
C ASN A 81 8.09 -20.43 13.10
N PRO A 82 8.90 -21.51 13.15
CA PRO A 82 8.50 -22.81 12.64
C PRO A 82 7.15 -23.25 13.23
N GLY A 83 6.21 -23.66 12.37
CA GLY A 83 4.87 -24.09 12.76
C GLY A 83 3.84 -22.96 12.88
N GLU A 84 4.23 -21.69 12.85
CA GLU A 84 3.29 -20.57 12.80
C GLU A 84 2.79 -20.32 11.37
N THR A 85 1.59 -19.75 11.26
CA THR A 85 1.01 -19.32 9.98
C THR A 85 0.91 -17.80 9.95
N TYR A 86 1.53 -17.19 8.95
CA TYR A 86 1.34 -15.77 8.65
C TYR A 86 0.11 -15.59 7.77
N THR A 87 -0.74 -14.61 8.13
CA THR A 87 -1.85 -14.16 7.28
C THR A 87 -1.82 -12.64 7.19
N GLN A 88 -2.21 -12.13 6.03
CA GLN A 88 -2.34 -10.71 5.74
C GLN A 88 -3.42 -10.55 4.69
N THR A 89 -4.24 -9.52 4.86
CA THR A 89 -5.32 -9.16 3.94
C THR A 89 -5.12 -7.74 3.43
N CYS A 90 -5.23 -7.58 2.12
CA CYS A 90 -5.27 -6.29 1.44
C CYS A 90 -6.40 -6.33 0.39
N ILE A 91 -7.31 -5.37 0.46
CA ILE A 91 -8.46 -5.27 -0.44
C ILE A 91 -8.39 -3.94 -1.18
N TYR A 92 -8.33 -4.04 -2.51
CA TYR A 92 -8.47 -2.90 -3.42
C TYR A 92 -9.92 -2.77 -3.86
N LYS A 93 -10.65 -1.81 -3.30
CA LYS A 93 -12.05 -1.55 -3.62
C LYS A 93 -12.13 -0.35 -4.56
N PHE A 94 -12.47 -0.63 -5.81
CA PHE A 94 -12.68 0.40 -6.82
C PHE A 94 -14.13 0.91 -6.81
N SER A 95 -14.29 2.22 -6.97
CA SER A 95 -15.58 2.86 -7.21
C SER A 95 -15.41 4.12 -8.06
N VAL A 96 -16.50 4.84 -8.32
CA VAL A 96 -16.48 6.12 -9.06
C VAL A 96 -17.26 7.15 -8.24
N LYS A 97 -16.68 8.34 -8.07
CA LYS A 97 -17.35 9.50 -7.50
C LYS A 97 -17.97 10.33 -8.62
N LYS A 98 -19.28 10.56 -8.53
CA LYS A 98 -20.04 11.43 -9.44
C LYS A 98 -19.86 12.90 -9.05
#